data_AF-A0A9P5ZV02-F1
#
_entry.id   AF-A0A9P5ZV02-F1
#
_cell.length_a   1.000
_cell.length_b   1.000
_cell.length_c   1.000
_cell.angle_alpha   90.00
_cell.angle_beta   90.00
_cell.angle_gamma   90.00
#
_symmetry.space_group_name_H-M   'P 1'
#
loop_
_entity.id
_entity.type
_entity.pdbx_description
1 polymer ?
#
loop_
_entity_poly.entity_id
_entity_poly.type
_entity_poly.pdbx_seq_one_letter_code
_entity_poly.pdbx_strand_id
1 'polypeptide(L)' 'MMATKEVRLAGAPNNIACSNFMCQGQSFSVDKLKLCARCKSVYYCSQACQKSNWKARHKQYCKA' A
#
# COMPACT_ATOMS: atom_id res chain seq x y z
N MET A 1 3.12 9.11 23.71
CA MET A 1 2.20 8.71 22.62
C MET A 1 2.82 9.21 21.33
N MET A 2 3.54 8.34 20.61
CA MET A 2 4.31 8.76 19.43
C MET A 2 3.38 8.91 18.22
N ALA A 3 3.52 10.02 17.53
CA ALA A 3 2.61 10.53 16.52
C ALA A 3 2.53 9.60 15.29
N THR A 4 1.32 9.12 15.00
CA THR A 4 0.92 8.33 13.80
C THR A 4 1.19 9.00 12.44
N LYS A 5 1.77 10.20 12.45
CA LYS A 5 2.11 11.00 11.27
C LYS A 5 3.55 10.78 10.80
N GLU A 6 4.48 10.48 11.70
CA GLU A 6 5.92 10.40 11.39
C GLU A 6 6.31 9.05 10.75
N VAL A 7 5.59 7.98 11.05
CA VAL A 7 5.84 6.65 10.47
C VAL A 7 5.55 6.62 8.96
N ARG A 8 4.72 7.52 8.42
CA ARG A 8 4.31 7.50 7.01
C ARG A 8 5.31 8.12 6.04
N LEU A 9 6.28 8.91 6.52
CA LEU A 9 7.23 9.64 5.69
C LEU A 9 8.69 9.15 5.83
N ALA A 10 8.95 8.19 6.72
CA ALA A 10 10.27 7.59 6.83
C ALA A 10 10.56 6.70 5.60
N GLY A 11 11.25 7.24 4.59
CA GLY A 11 11.78 6.47 3.46
C GLY A 11 11.38 6.92 2.05
N ALA A 12 10.68 8.03 1.89
CA ALA A 12 10.51 8.64 0.57
C ALA A 12 11.87 9.07 -0.03
N PRO A 13 12.10 8.93 -1.34
CA PRO A 13 11.18 8.44 -2.38
C PRO A 13 11.26 6.93 -2.65
N ASN A 14 12.21 6.22 -2.03
CA ASN A 14 12.58 4.87 -2.46
C ASN A 14 11.77 3.77 -1.79
N ASN A 15 11.15 4.01 -0.62
CA ASN A 15 10.36 3.03 0.10
C ASN A 15 8.92 3.52 0.31
N ILE A 16 7.95 2.74 -0.14
CA ILE A 16 6.51 3.01 -0.04
C ILE A 16 5.83 1.92 0.78
N ALA A 17 4.84 2.31 1.58
CA ALA A 17 4.06 1.37 2.38
C ALA A 17 3.05 0.57 1.56
N CYS A 18 2.81 -0.68 1.96
CA CYS A 18 1.75 -1.49 1.37
C CYS A 18 0.38 -0.87 1.68
N SER A 19 -0.48 -0.77 0.68
CA SER A 19 -1.81 -0.16 0.83
C SER A 19 -2.80 -1.04 1.60
N ASN A 20 -2.45 -2.32 1.83
CA ASN A 20 -3.21 -3.20 2.70
C ASN A 20 -2.87 -2.90 4.17
N PHE A 21 -3.82 -2.35 4.93
CA PHE A 21 -3.61 -2.01 6.35
C PHE A 21 -3.35 -3.24 7.23
N MET A 22 -3.74 -4.43 6.79
CA MET A 22 -3.45 -5.69 7.49
C MET A 22 -2.10 -6.30 7.09
N CYS A 23 -1.27 -5.58 6.32
CA CYS A 23 0.06 -6.05 5.95
C CYS A 23 1.00 -5.95 7.15
N GLN A 24 1.62 -7.06 7.52
CA GLN A 24 2.64 -7.11 8.57
C GLN A 24 3.97 -6.46 8.14
N GLY A 25 4.15 -6.22 6.83
CA GLY A 25 5.31 -5.53 6.27
C GLY A 25 5.01 -4.04 6.01
N GLN A 26 5.86 -3.17 6.54
CA GLN A 26 5.59 -1.74 6.67
C GLN A 26 5.92 -0.96 5.40
N SER A 27 7.18 -1.01 4.96
CA SER A 27 7.73 -0.21 3.86
C SER A 27 8.57 -1.09 2.93
N PHE A 28 8.33 -0.99 1.62
CA PHE A 28 9.03 -1.77 0.60
C PHE A 28 9.63 -0.84 -0.44
N SER A 29 10.74 -1.25 -1.04
CA SER A 29 11.28 -0.52 -2.19
C SER A 29 10.26 -0.49 -3.34
N VAL A 30 10.17 0.65 -4.04
CA VAL A 30 9.16 0.85 -5.10
C VAL A 30 9.22 -0.22 -6.19
N ASP A 31 10.42 -0.71 -6.52
CA ASP A 31 10.63 -1.78 -7.52
C ASP A 31 10.04 -3.14 -7.10
N LYS A 32 9.83 -3.36 -5.80
CA LYS A 32 9.20 -4.58 -5.26
C LYS A 32 7.69 -4.47 -5.13
N LEU A 33 7.12 -3.27 -5.32
CA LEU A 33 5.70 -3.04 -5.19
C LEU A 33 4.98 -3.20 -6.52
N LYS A 34 3.73 -3.65 -6.42
CA LYS A 34 2.82 -3.80 -7.55
C LYS A 34 1.74 -2.73 -7.47
N LEU A 35 1.57 -1.95 -8.53
CA LEU A 35 0.45 -1.03 -8.64
C LEU A 35 -0.85 -1.78 -8.90
N CYS A 36 -1.97 -1.22 -8.43
CA CYS A 36 -3.26 -1.63 -8.93
C CYS A 36 -3.34 -1.37 -10.44
N ALA A 37 -3.50 -2.42 -11.24
CA ALA A 37 -3.53 -2.31 -12.70
C ALA A 37 -4.67 -1.42 -13.23
N ARG A 38 -5.76 -1.27 -12.45
CA ARG A 38 -6.92 -0.47 -12.83
C ARG A 38 -6.73 1.02 -12.57
N CYS A 39 -6.50 1.40 -11.31
CA CYS A 39 -6.45 2.82 -10.91
C CYS A 39 -5.04 3.42 -10.86
N LYS A 40 -4.01 2.57 -10.85
CA LYS A 40 -2.58 2.95 -10.77
C LYS A 40 -2.23 3.93 -9.64
N SER A 41 -3.04 3.99 -8.58
CA SER A 41 -2.89 4.97 -7.49
C SER A 41 -2.56 4.35 -6.13
N VAL A 42 -2.47 3.03 -6.03
CA VAL A 42 -2.13 2.32 -4.79
C VAL A 42 -1.14 1.18 -5.07
N TYR A 43 -0.25 0.95 -4.11
CA TYR A 43 0.83 -0.04 -4.18
C TYR A 43 0.60 -1.21 -3.22
N TYR A 44 0.98 -2.42 -3.63
CA TYR A 44 0.91 -3.65 -2.83
C TYR A 44 2.20 -4.44 -2.93
N CYS A 45 2.68 -4.98 -1.81
CA CYS A 45 3.83 -5.88 -1.81
C CYS A 45 3.55 -7.25 -2.45
N SER A 46 2.28 -7.65 -2.53
CA SER A 46 1.88 -8.93 -3.09
C SER A 46 0.45 -8.92 -3.61
N GLN A 47 0.12 -9.88 -4.49
CA GLN A 47 -1.24 -10.08 -4.96
C GLN A 47 -2.19 -10.48 -3.82
N ALA A 48 -1.68 -11.16 -2.78
CA ALA A 48 -2.45 -11.48 -1.59
C ALA A 48 -2.88 -10.22 -0.84
N CYS A 49 -1.97 -9.25 -0.66
CA CYS A 49 -2.31 -7.96 -0.07
C CYS A 49 -3.29 -7.16 -0.92
N GLN A 50 -3.14 -7.18 -2.24
CA GLN A 50 -4.11 -6.58 -3.14
C GLN A 50 -5.50 -7.21 -3.00
N LYS A 51 -5.61 -8.54 -3.03
CA LYS A 51 -6.89 -9.28 -2.89
C LYS A 51 -7.55 -9.06 -1.53
N SER A 52 -6.76 -9.06 -0.45
CA SER A 52 -7.23 -8.77 0.90
C SER A 52 -7.78 -7.34 0.98
N ASN A 53 -7.01 -6.35 0.52
CA ASN A 53 -7.47 -4.96 0.52
C ASN A 53 -8.66 -4.73 -0.42
N TRP A 54 -8.73 -5.46 -1.54
CA TRP A 54 -9.83 -5.41 -2.49
C TRP A 54 -11.16 -5.77 -1.83
N LYS A 55 -11.19 -6.88 -1.08
CA LYS A 55 -12.35 -7.32 -0.32
C LYS A 55 -12.69 -6.37 0.84
N ALA A 56 -11.66 -5.84 1.52
CA ALA A 56 -11.86 -5.00 2.70
C ALA A 56 -12.38 -3.59 2.36
N ARG A 57 -11.83 -2.92 1.34
CA ARG A 57 -12.21 -1.52 1.02
C ARG A 57 -11.90 -1.05 -0.39
N HIS A 58 -10.81 -1.52 -1.02
CA HIS A 58 -10.29 -0.88 -2.23
C HIS A 58 -11.28 -0.92 -3.40
N LYS A 59 -12.11 -1.97 -3.49
CA LYS A 59 -13.13 -2.10 -4.54
C LYS A 59 -14.05 -0.88 -4.63
N GLN A 60 -14.43 -0.28 -3.49
CA GLN A 60 -15.36 0.86 -3.44
C GLN A 60 -14.74 2.16 -3.94
N TYR A 61 -13.41 2.29 -3.86
CA TYR A 61 -12.68 3.52 -4.17
C TYR A 61 -11.84 3.40 -5.44
N CYS A 62 -11.75 2.23 -6.05
CA CYS A 62 -10.96 2.00 -7.25
C CYS A 62 -11.63 2.65 -8.48
N LYS A 63 -11.11 3.79 -8.89
CA LYS A 63 -11.51 4.55 -10.10
C LYS A 63 -10.39 4.48 -11.12
N ALA A 64 -10.72 4.18 -12.38
CA ALA A 64 -9.76 4.20 -13.48
C ALA A 64 -9.31 5.65 -13.77
#